data_AF-A0A8S9YQV4-F1
#
_entry.id   AF-A0A8S9YQV4-F1
#
_cell.length_a   1.000
_cell.length_b   1.000
_cell.length_c   1.000
_cell.angle_alpha   90.00
_cell.angle_beta   90.00
_cell.angle_gamma   90.00
#
_symmetry.space_group_name_H-M   'P 1'
#
loop_
_entity.id
_entity.type
_entity.pdbx_description
1 polymer ?
#
loop_
_entity_poly.entity_id
_entity_poly.type
_entity_poly.pdbx_seq_one_letter_code
_entity_poly.pdbx_strand_id
1 'polypeptide(L)'
;MEICNKHELQHAFQLEKVSKAVVNNQQDIPELTSNSQKNPETAKRDCRKNDSRVEGPWINITKTKKTGSTPMRSIIEKYKEIRDLSKLAEEYPEVFARSYNNVLRTIDTIFHSNDRWWLYGPTGSGKSRQAQTMAQGHTAYWKNSTEWWDHYPQEEYVIIDDYAGQWRIDFLLQLLD
;
A
#
# COMPACT_ATOMS: atom_id res chain seq x y z
N MET A 1 -24.76 5.97 22.33
CA MET A 1 -23.90 6.35 21.18
C MET A 1 -23.17 5.08 20.82
N GLU A 2 -23.49 4.50 19.68
CA GLU A 2 -22.82 3.30 19.19
C GLU A 2 -21.81 3.74 18.14
N ILE A 3 -20.58 3.22 18.25
CA ILE A 3 -19.49 3.51 17.34
C ILE A 3 -19.28 2.25 16.53
N CYS A 4 -19.60 2.28 15.24
CA CYS A 4 -19.43 1.12 14.37
C CYS A 4 -18.18 1.30 13.52
N ASN A 5 -17.25 0.35 13.62
CA ASN A 5 -16.06 0.28 12.78
C ASN A 5 -16.36 -0.61 11.54
N LYS A 6 -15.78 -0.29 10.37
CA LYS A 6 -15.92 -1.10 9.14
C LYS A 6 -15.64 -2.60 9.35
N HIS A 7 -14.75 -2.97 10.28
CA HIS A 7 -14.50 -4.38 10.63
C HIS A 7 -15.76 -5.12 11.13
N GLU A 8 -16.69 -4.44 11.78
CA GLU A 8 -17.93 -5.05 12.30
C GLU A 8 -18.97 -5.27 11.18
N LEU A 9 -18.96 -4.43 10.14
CA LEU A 9 -19.88 -4.52 9.01
C LEU A 9 -19.53 -5.65 8.04
N GLN A 10 -18.24 -5.98 7.88
CA GLN A 10 -17.81 -7.07 6.99
C GLN A 10 -18.14 -8.46 7.56
N HIS A 11 -18.16 -8.62 8.88
CA HIS A 11 -18.47 -9.91 9.51
C HIS A 11 -19.94 -10.34 9.36
N ALA A 12 -20.87 -9.40 9.23
CA ALA A 12 -22.31 -9.71 9.09
C ALA A 12 -22.69 -10.25 7.70
N PHE A 13 -21.86 -10.03 6.67
CA PHE A 13 -22.20 -10.35 5.28
C PHE A 13 -21.42 -11.53 4.68
N GLN A 14 -20.45 -12.11 5.40
CA GLN A 14 -19.47 -13.03 4.81
C GLN A 14 -19.65 -14.52 5.18
N LEU A 15 -20.74 -14.92 5.84
CA LEU A 15 -20.91 -16.30 6.32
C LEU A 15 -21.78 -17.23 5.46
N GLU A 16 -22.22 -16.81 4.27
CA GLU A 16 -22.89 -17.72 3.34
C GLU A 16 -22.31 -17.59 1.93
N LYS A 17 -21.83 -18.73 1.40
CA LYS A 17 -21.18 -18.96 0.07
C LYS A 17 -19.66 -18.78 0.15
N VAL A 18 -18.80 -19.76 -0.09
CA VAL A 18 -18.85 -20.90 -1.02
C VAL A 18 -17.95 -22.01 -0.48
N SER A 19 -18.53 -23.17 -0.14
CA SER A 19 -17.81 -24.43 -0.22
C SER A 19 -17.84 -24.88 -1.69
N LYS A 20 -16.70 -24.92 -2.36
CA LYS A 20 -16.56 -25.68 -3.61
C LYS A 20 -15.27 -26.50 -3.55
N ALA A 21 -15.51 -27.79 -3.50
CA ALA A 21 -14.54 -28.87 -3.52
C ALA A 21 -13.59 -28.74 -4.72
N VAL A 22 -12.30 -28.89 -4.46
CA VAL A 22 -11.30 -29.18 -5.48
C VAL A 22 -11.21 -30.70 -5.57
N VAL A 23 -11.65 -31.24 -6.72
CA VAL A 23 -11.50 -32.64 -7.08
C VAL A 23 -10.05 -32.87 -7.49
N ASN A 24 -9.34 -33.73 -6.75
CA ASN A 24 -8.01 -34.20 -7.10
C ASN A 24 -8.10 -35.16 -8.29
N ASN A 25 -7.66 -34.71 -9.47
CA ASN A 25 -7.29 -35.61 -10.56
C ASN A 25 -5.79 -35.81 -10.52
N GLN A 26 -5.39 -36.92 -9.91
CA GLN A 26 -4.02 -37.41 -9.88
C GLN A 26 -3.80 -38.23 -11.16
N GLN A 27 -3.13 -37.64 -12.15
CA GLN A 27 -2.52 -38.37 -13.25
C GLN A 27 -1.01 -38.33 -13.03
N ASP A 28 -0.42 -39.52 -12.90
CA ASP A 28 1.01 -39.72 -12.71
C ASP A 28 1.79 -39.15 -13.91
N ILE A 29 2.57 -38.11 -13.65
CA ILE A 29 3.56 -37.57 -14.58
C ILE A 29 4.94 -38.04 -14.09
N PRO A 30 5.81 -38.60 -14.96
CA PRO A 30 7.14 -39.05 -14.55
C PRO A 30 7.96 -37.87 -14.00
N GLU A 31 8.72 -38.14 -12.95
CA GLU A 31 9.56 -37.21 -12.21
C GLU A 31 10.60 -36.53 -13.13
N LEU A 32 10.21 -35.40 -13.73
CA LEU A 32 11.14 -34.47 -14.37
C LEU A 32 11.91 -33.80 -13.24
N THR A 33 13.18 -34.15 -13.08
CA THR A 33 14.13 -33.47 -12.21
C THR A 33 14.40 -32.05 -12.73
N SER A 34 13.42 -31.16 -12.56
CA SER A 34 13.53 -29.74 -12.91
C SER A 34 14.24 -28.97 -11.81
N ASN A 35 15.45 -29.40 -11.42
CA ASN A 35 16.38 -28.55 -10.67
C ASN A 35 17.19 -27.69 -11.63
N SER A 36 16.49 -26.84 -12.39
CA SER A 36 17.11 -25.70 -13.06
C SER A 36 16.58 -24.42 -12.40
N GLN A 37 16.90 -24.23 -11.12
CA GLN A 37 17.02 -22.86 -10.64
C GLN A 37 18.15 -22.21 -11.45
N LYS A 38 17.79 -21.30 -12.35
CA LYS A 38 18.72 -20.43 -13.08
C LYS A 38 19.42 -19.52 -12.07
N ASN A 39 20.38 -20.05 -11.33
CA ASN A 39 21.22 -19.27 -10.46
C ASN A 39 22.27 -18.56 -11.35
N PRO A 40 22.36 -17.22 -11.30
CA PRO A 40 23.32 -16.47 -12.10
C PRO A 40 24.77 -16.87 -11.84
N GLU A 41 25.08 -17.45 -10.67
CA GLU A 41 26.41 -17.97 -10.37
C GLU A 41 26.73 -19.28 -11.11
N THR A 42 25.76 -20.18 -11.30
CA THR A 42 25.96 -21.38 -12.12
C THR A 42 26.10 -21.03 -13.60
N ALA A 43 25.30 -20.09 -14.11
CA ALA A 43 25.44 -19.61 -15.49
C ALA A 43 26.80 -18.94 -15.76
N LYS A 44 27.30 -18.12 -14.81
CA LYS A 44 28.65 -17.54 -14.90
C LYS A 44 29.74 -18.60 -14.91
N ARG A 45 29.58 -19.67 -14.13
CA ARG A 45 30.54 -20.78 -14.06
C ARG A 45 30.56 -21.58 -15.37
N ASP A 46 29.40 -21.77 -16.00
CA ASP A 46 29.31 -22.46 -17.28
C ASP A 46 30.02 -21.69 -18.40
N CYS A 47 29.84 -20.36 -18.48
CA CYS A 47 30.56 -19.51 -19.45
C CYS A 47 32.08 -19.41 -19.20
N ARG A 48 32.58 -19.93 -18.07
CA ARG A 48 34.01 -19.98 -17.71
C ARG A 48 34.66 -21.33 -17.98
N LYS A 49 33.93 -22.32 -18.47
CA LYS A 49 34.49 -23.63 -18.85
C LYS A 49 35.58 -23.43 -19.92
N ASN A 50 36.73 -24.09 -19.73
CA ASN A 50 37.87 -23.98 -20.65
C ASN A 50 37.66 -24.77 -21.94
N ASP A 51 36.82 -25.81 -21.90
CA ASP A 51 36.70 -26.83 -22.94
C ASP A 51 36.02 -26.34 -24.24
N SER A 52 35.41 -25.16 -24.22
CA SER A 52 34.72 -24.54 -25.37
C SER A 52 35.35 -23.21 -25.80
N ARG A 53 36.55 -22.89 -25.31
CA ARG A 53 37.22 -21.62 -25.60
C ARG A 53 38.08 -21.70 -26.85
N VAL A 54 37.82 -20.82 -27.81
CA VAL A 54 38.65 -20.67 -29.02
C VAL A 54 39.89 -19.83 -28.72
N GLU A 55 39.78 -18.71 -27.98
CA GLU A 55 40.92 -17.89 -27.51
C GLU A 55 40.63 -17.08 -26.23
N GLY A 56 41.71 -16.71 -25.50
CA GLY A 56 41.73 -15.78 -24.36
C GLY A 56 41.09 -16.24 -23.05
N PRO A 57 41.31 -15.48 -21.96
CA PRO A 57 40.20 -15.09 -21.10
C PRO A 57 39.83 -13.62 -21.33
N TRP A 58 38.85 -13.38 -22.20
CA TRP A 58 38.22 -12.07 -22.35
C TRP A 58 37.34 -11.81 -21.12
N ILE A 59 37.82 -10.96 -20.23
CA ILE A 59 37.14 -10.63 -18.97
C ILE A 59 36.88 -9.13 -18.96
N ASN A 60 35.65 -8.74 -19.30
CA ASN A 60 35.16 -7.37 -19.03
C ASN A 60 34.70 -7.30 -17.56
N ILE A 61 35.65 -7.23 -16.63
CA ILE A 61 35.35 -6.88 -15.23
C ILE A 61 35.77 -5.43 -14.99
N THR A 62 35.01 -4.50 -15.57
CA THR A 62 34.79 -3.24 -14.87
C THR A 62 33.70 -3.50 -13.84
N LYS A 63 34.07 -3.86 -12.61
CA LYS A 63 33.13 -3.73 -11.50
C LYS A 63 32.88 -2.23 -11.36
N THR A 64 31.86 -1.70 -12.04
CA THR A 64 31.29 -0.43 -11.63
C THR A 64 30.89 -0.64 -10.18
N LYS A 65 31.53 0.10 -9.25
CA LYS A 65 31.06 0.16 -7.87
C LYS A 65 29.60 0.59 -7.98
N LYS A 66 28.65 -0.32 -7.70
CA LYS A 66 27.27 0.09 -7.52
C LYS A 66 27.30 1.07 -6.36
N THR A 67 27.21 2.36 -6.67
CA THR A 67 26.95 3.42 -5.68
C THR A 67 25.76 2.93 -4.89
N GLY A 68 25.93 2.75 -3.58
CA GLY A 68 24.93 2.09 -2.74
C GLY A 68 23.60 2.81 -2.90
N SER A 69 22.63 2.15 -3.54
CA SER A 69 21.27 2.65 -3.56
C SER A 69 20.79 2.65 -2.11
N THR A 70 20.27 3.78 -1.63
CA THR A 70 19.58 3.82 -0.35
C THR A 70 18.52 2.72 -0.35
N PRO A 71 18.55 1.78 0.62
CA PRO A 71 17.55 0.74 0.70
C PRO A 71 16.18 1.36 0.96
N MET A 72 15.14 0.90 0.24
CA MET A 72 13.75 1.34 0.45
C MET A 72 13.32 1.22 1.92
N ARG A 73 13.85 0.23 2.64
CA ARG A 73 13.62 0.03 4.07
C ARG A 73 13.94 1.28 4.90
N SER A 74 15.07 1.93 4.64
CA SER A 74 15.48 3.13 5.38
C SER A 74 14.52 4.30 5.17
N ILE A 75 13.98 4.43 3.94
CA ILE A 75 13.00 5.46 3.60
C ILE A 75 11.69 5.23 4.34
N ILE A 76 11.23 3.97 4.41
CA ILE A 76 10.01 3.59 5.15
C ILE A 76 10.20 3.86 6.65
N GLU A 77 11.34 3.46 7.23
CA GLU A 77 11.65 3.72 8.64
C GLU A 77 11.63 5.23 8.93
N LYS A 78 12.21 6.04 8.04
CA LYS A 78 12.18 7.50 8.19
C LYS A 78 10.79 8.09 8.05
N TYR A 79 9.99 7.59 7.10
CA TYR A 79 8.60 8.02 6.95
C TYR A 79 7.76 7.69 8.20
N LYS A 80 8.04 6.60 8.93
CA LYS A 80 7.35 6.30 10.20
C LYS A 80 7.56 7.40 11.24
N GLU A 81 8.74 8.01 11.26
CA GLU A 81 9.08 9.08 12.21
C GLU A 81 8.45 10.42 11.81
N ILE A 82 8.53 10.78 10.53
CA ILE A 82 8.15 12.12 10.04
C ILE A 82 6.66 12.19 9.69
N ARG A 83 6.10 11.15 9.07
CA ARG A 83 4.73 11.08 8.51
C ARG A 83 4.40 12.21 7.50
N ASP A 84 5.40 12.80 6.87
CA ASP A 84 5.27 13.89 5.90
C ASP A 84 6.11 13.58 4.65
N LEU A 85 5.43 13.48 3.50
CA LEU A 85 6.06 13.15 2.21
C LEU A 85 6.95 14.27 1.68
N SER A 86 6.59 15.53 1.93
CA SER A 86 7.33 16.69 1.42
C SER A 86 8.70 16.77 2.08
N LYS A 87 8.73 16.65 3.41
CA LYS A 87 9.99 16.60 4.18
C LYS A 87 10.85 15.39 3.80
N LEU A 88 10.22 14.25 3.53
CA LEU A 88 10.93 13.06 3.09
C LEU A 88 11.57 13.25 1.71
N ALA A 89 10.88 13.95 0.80
CA ALA A 89 11.39 14.27 -0.53
C ALA A 89 12.58 15.26 -0.46
N GLU A 90 12.54 16.21 0.47
CA GLU A 90 13.67 17.12 0.74
C GLU A 90 14.91 16.37 1.29
N GLU A 91 14.72 15.35 2.13
CA GLU A 91 15.81 14.55 2.69
C GLU A 91 16.40 13.54 1.69
N TYR A 92 15.57 12.96 0.81
CA TYR A 92 15.97 11.94 -0.18
C TYR A 92 15.66 12.35 -1.64
N PRO A 93 16.13 13.51 -2.13
CA PRO A 93 15.72 14.05 -3.42
C PRO A 93 16.11 13.13 -4.58
N GLU A 94 17.26 12.46 -4.51
CA GLU A 94 17.75 11.54 -5.55
C GLU A 94 16.86 10.30 -5.69
N VAL A 95 16.31 9.77 -4.59
CA VAL A 95 15.44 8.60 -4.64
C VAL A 95 14.07 8.99 -5.16
N PHE A 96 13.56 10.14 -4.74
CA PHE A 96 12.30 10.68 -5.25
C PHE A 96 12.42 11.01 -6.75
N ALA A 97 13.50 11.66 -7.20
CA ALA A 97 13.72 11.95 -8.61
C ALA A 97 13.80 10.68 -9.48
N ARG A 98 14.40 9.59 -8.97
CA ARG A 98 14.52 8.32 -9.70
C ARG A 98 13.26 7.46 -9.65
N SER A 99 12.62 7.37 -8.48
CA SER A 99 11.66 6.31 -8.13
C SER A 99 10.47 6.81 -7.31
N TYR A 100 10.02 8.05 -7.54
CA TYR A 100 8.87 8.67 -6.84
C TYR A 100 7.67 7.73 -6.66
N ASN A 101 7.17 7.18 -7.77
CA ASN A 101 5.96 6.34 -7.77
C ASN A 101 6.12 5.08 -6.92
N ASN A 102 7.32 4.49 -6.88
CA ASN A 102 7.56 3.29 -6.09
C ASN A 102 7.59 3.62 -4.59
N VAL A 103 8.16 4.77 -4.21
CA VAL A 103 8.15 5.25 -2.82
C VAL A 103 6.71 5.49 -2.37
N LEU A 104 5.93 6.25 -3.16
CA LEU A 104 4.53 6.54 -2.84
C LEU A 104 3.69 5.27 -2.69
N ARG A 105 3.74 4.37 -3.66
CA ARG A 105 2.96 3.12 -3.62
C ARG A 105 3.33 2.25 -2.42
N THR A 106 4.61 2.21 -2.07
CA THR A 106 5.08 1.42 -0.92
C THR A 106 4.58 2.02 0.39
N ILE A 107 4.68 3.35 0.52
CA ILE A 107 4.16 4.07 1.67
C ILE A 107 2.65 3.86 1.78
N ASP A 108 1.90 4.11 0.70
CA ASP A 108 0.46 3.90 0.66
C ASP A 108 0.12 2.45 1.06
N THR A 109 0.72 1.44 0.44
CA THR A 109 0.46 0.03 0.78
C THR A 109 0.74 -0.33 2.24
N ILE A 110 1.81 0.21 2.83
CA ILE A 110 2.20 -0.12 4.21
C ILE A 110 1.38 0.63 5.25
N PHE A 111 1.01 1.87 4.94
CA PHE A 111 0.36 2.79 5.87
C PHE A 111 -1.10 3.08 5.51
N HIS A 112 -1.66 2.34 4.55
CA HIS A 112 -3.07 2.41 4.19
C HIS A 112 -3.90 2.16 5.44
N SER A 113 -4.48 3.23 5.97
CA SER A 113 -5.43 3.13 7.07
C SER A 113 -6.83 3.07 6.48
N ASN A 114 -7.59 2.07 6.90
CA ASN A 114 -9.02 1.94 6.61
C ASN A 114 -9.89 2.53 7.72
N ASP A 115 -9.33 3.42 8.55
CA ASP A 115 -10.02 3.96 9.72
C ASP A 115 -11.14 4.91 9.29
N ARG A 116 -12.34 4.33 9.18
CA ARG A 116 -13.59 5.03 8.87
C ARG A 116 -14.57 4.83 10.01
N TRP A 117 -15.08 5.94 10.51
CA TRP A 117 -15.94 5.99 11.68
C TRP A 117 -17.32 6.51 11.29
N TRP A 118 -18.37 5.74 11.60
CA TRP A 118 -19.74 6.17 11.43
C TRP A 118 -20.37 6.48 12.80
N LEU A 119 -20.50 7.76 13.11
CA LEU A 119 -21.13 8.22 14.36
C LEU A 119 -22.62 8.48 14.12
N TYR A 120 -23.47 7.68 14.74
CA TYR A 120 -24.93 7.80 14.58
C TYR A 120 -25.66 7.82 15.93
N GLY A 121 -26.85 8.43 15.95
CA GLY A 121 -27.65 8.61 17.16
C GLY A 121 -28.50 9.88 17.14
N PRO A 122 -29.33 10.08 18.18
CA PRO A 122 -30.26 11.21 18.25
C PRO A 122 -29.56 12.58 18.24
N THR A 123 -30.30 13.63 17.89
CA THR A 123 -29.81 15.02 17.95
C THR A 123 -29.39 15.37 19.38
N GLY A 124 -28.30 16.14 19.52
CA GLY A 124 -27.78 16.55 20.83
C GLY A 124 -26.95 15.49 21.56
N SER A 125 -26.75 14.29 20.99
CA SER A 125 -25.92 13.25 21.61
C SER A 125 -24.40 13.50 21.54
N GLY A 126 -23.95 14.62 20.97
CA GLY A 126 -22.54 15.00 20.91
C GLY A 126 -21.71 14.36 19.79
N LYS A 127 -22.33 13.87 18.70
CA LYS A 127 -21.64 13.20 17.58
C LYS A 127 -20.55 14.07 16.94
N SER A 128 -20.88 15.29 16.52
CA SER A 128 -19.92 16.21 15.89
C SER A 128 -18.81 16.62 16.86
N ARG A 129 -19.13 16.76 18.16
CA ARG A 129 -18.11 17.00 19.21
C ARG A 129 -17.17 15.80 19.35
N GLN A 130 -17.70 14.57 19.31
CA GLN A 130 -16.89 13.36 19.38
C GLN A 130 -15.99 13.21 18.14
N ALA A 131 -16.49 13.49 16.93
CA ALA A 131 -15.69 13.52 15.71
C ALA A 131 -14.55 14.53 15.82
N GLN A 132 -14.85 15.74 16.32
CA GLN A 132 -13.83 16.76 16.58
C GLN A 132 -12.80 16.27 17.59
N THR A 133 -13.23 15.58 18.66
CA THR A 133 -12.32 15.00 19.66
C THR A 133 -11.43 13.90 19.06
N MET A 134 -11.95 13.05 18.18
CA MET A 134 -11.15 12.03 17.50
C MET A 134 -10.07 12.65 16.60
N ALA A 135 -10.35 13.79 15.98
CA ALA A 135 -9.40 14.52 15.16
C ALA A 135 -8.48 15.47 15.95
N GLN A 136 -8.56 15.50 17.29
CA GLN A 136 -7.71 16.38 18.10
C GLN A 136 -6.22 16.03 17.92
N GLY A 137 -5.39 17.06 17.77
CA GLY A 137 -3.96 16.89 17.52
C GLY A 137 -3.59 16.69 16.05
N HIS A 138 -4.59 16.61 15.16
CA HIS A 138 -4.42 16.47 13.72
C HIS A 138 -5.11 17.60 12.96
N THR A 139 -4.78 17.73 11.67
CA THR A 139 -5.52 18.61 10.77
C THR A 139 -6.85 17.97 10.39
N ALA A 140 -7.93 18.75 10.39
CA ALA A 140 -9.27 18.25 10.10
C ALA A 140 -10.00 19.17 9.11
N TYR A 141 -10.49 18.58 8.03
CA TYR A 141 -11.34 19.23 7.03
C TYR A 141 -12.81 18.93 7.31
N TRP A 142 -13.62 19.98 7.44
CA TRP A 142 -15.07 19.85 7.58
C TRP A 142 -15.71 19.88 6.20
N LYS A 143 -16.13 18.70 5.75
CA LYS A 143 -16.73 18.52 4.43
C LYS A 143 -18.20 18.94 4.47
N ASN A 144 -18.56 19.88 3.60
CA ASN A 144 -19.96 20.25 3.36
C ASN A 144 -20.71 19.16 2.58
N SER A 145 -22.04 19.28 2.50
CA SER A 145 -22.91 18.27 1.87
C SER A 145 -22.82 18.17 0.35
N THR A 146 -22.05 19.03 -0.33
CA THR A 146 -21.90 18.99 -1.80
C THR A 146 -20.94 17.86 -2.21
N GLU A 147 -20.90 17.48 -3.48
CA GLU A 147 -19.93 16.49 -3.97
C GLU A 147 -18.52 17.07 -4.18
N TRP A 148 -18.37 18.39 -4.09
CA TRP A 148 -17.16 19.13 -4.41
C TRP A 148 -16.22 19.25 -3.19
N TRP A 149 -14.92 19.16 -3.44
CA TRP A 149 -13.84 19.27 -2.45
C TRP A 149 -13.12 20.61 -2.57
N ASP A 150 -13.90 21.68 -2.46
CA ASP A 150 -13.37 23.03 -2.63
C ASP A 150 -12.33 23.32 -1.54
N HIS A 151 -11.13 23.70 -2.00
CA HIS A 151 -10.00 24.04 -1.13
C HIS A 151 -9.65 22.96 -0.11
N TYR A 152 -9.65 21.67 -0.47
CA TYR A 152 -9.14 20.60 0.39
C TYR A 152 -7.60 20.51 0.30
N PRO A 153 -6.83 21.00 1.30
CA PRO A 153 -5.36 20.96 1.30
C PRO A 153 -4.78 19.61 1.76
N GLN A 154 -5.56 18.52 1.71
CA GLN A 154 -5.12 17.18 2.13
C GLN A 154 -4.94 17.05 3.65
N GLU A 155 -5.89 17.55 4.44
CA GLU A 155 -5.93 17.32 5.89
C GLU A 155 -6.04 15.83 6.23
N GLU A 156 -5.46 15.48 7.38
CA GLU A 156 -5.37 14.09 7.86
C GLU A 156 -6.73 13.47 8.16
N TYR A 157 -7.67 14.26 8.69
CA TYR A 157 -9.03 13.84 8.96
C TYR A 157 -10.01 14.59 8.08
N VAL A 158 -10.97 13.87 7.51
CA VAL A 158 -12.16 14.45 6.90
C VAL A 158 -13.36 14.13 7.78
N ILE A 159 -14.04 15.18 8.22
CA ILE A 159 -15.30 15.06 8.97
C ILE A 159 -16.44 15.41 8.02
N ILE A 160 -17.30 14.43 7.74
CA ILE A 160 -18.54 14.61 6.99
C ILE A 160 -19.66 14.70 8.03
N ASP A 161 -20.20 15.89 8.24
CA ASP A 161 -21.31 16.10 9.16
C ASP A 161 -22.66 16.06 8.45
N ASP A 162 -23.70 15.65 9.16
CA ASP A 162 -25.08 15.58 8.69
C ASP A 162 -25.28 14.88 7.33
N TYR A 163 -24.57 13.77 7.07
CA TYR A 163 -24.84 12.96 5.88
C TYR A 163 -26.23 12.31 5.96
N ALA A 164 -27.08 12.63 4.98
CA ALA A 164 -28.46 12.19 4.84
C ALA A 164 -28.74 11.67 3.42
N GLY A 165 -27.75 11.07 2.77
CA GLY A 165 -27.89 10.53 1.41
C GLY A 165 -27.75 11.58 0.30
N GLN A 166 -27.02 12.67 0.55
CA GLN A 166 -26.82 13.72 -0.44
C GLN A 166 -25.99 13.25 -1.65
N TRP A 167 -25.19 12.20 -1.49
CA TRP A 167 -24.33 11.65 -2.55
C TRP A 167 -24.82 10.27 -2.97
N ARG A 168 -24.58 9.93 -4.23
CA ARG A 168 -24.87 8.60 -4.76
C ARG A 168 -24.03 7.55 -4.03
N ILE A 169 -24.61 6.37 -3.81
CA ILE A 169 -23.99 5.30 -3.03
C ILE A 169 -22.68 4.80 -3.65
N ASP A 170 -22.58 4.79 -4.98
CA ASP A 170 -21.36 4.43 -5.72
C ASP A 170 -20.22 5.40 -5.44
N PHE A 171 -20.51 6.70 -5.37
CA PHE A 171 -19.52 7.71 -4.98
C PHE A 171 -19.08 7.54 -3.52
N LEU A 172 -20.03 7.33 -2.61
CA LEU A 172 -19.71 7.10 -1.20
C LEU A 172 -18.84 5.85 -1.02
N LEU A 173 -19.16 4.76 -1.73
CA LEU A 173 -18.36 3.54 -1.71
C LEU A 173 -16.95 3.80 -2.22
N GLN A 174 -16.77 4.54 -3.31
CA GLN A 174 -15.45 4.89 -3.84
C GLN A 174 -14.65 5.79 -2.87
N LEU A 175 -15.32 6.71 -2.17
CA LEU A 175 -14.69 7.57 -1.18
C LEU A 175 -14.28 6.78 0.08
N LEU A 176 -15.07 5.75 0.42
CA LEU A 176 -14.89 4.91 1.60
C LEU A 176 -14.32 3.52 1.24
N ASP A 177 -13.64 3.35 0.11
CA ASP A 177 -12.83 2.15 -0.16
C ASP A 177 -11.37 2.53 -0.05
#